data_AF-A0A0D8XBI6-F1
#
_entry.id   AF-A0A0D8XBI6-F1
#
_cell.length_a   1.000
_cell.length_b   1.000
_cell.length_c   1.000
_cell.angle_alpha   90.00
_cell.angle_beta   90.00
_cell.angle_gamma   90.00
#
_symmetry.space_group_name_H-M   'P 1'
#
loop_
_entity.id
_entity.type
_entity.pdbx_description
1 polymer ?
#
loop_
_entity_poly.entity_id
_entity_poly.type
_entity_poly.pdbx_seq_one_letter_code
_entity_poly.pdbx_strand_id
1 'polypeptide(L)'
;MIREYRMKHFKSTKNPVTWQTSADQRRLIGHMVLHKTENSISGGPGLKVAGGRRSDNGRLGAFITCVKPGSVADTIGRLKAGDEVLEWNGQVLQNATFEQVYEIISASKHESQVEIIVSRPSKLVVQ
;
A
#
# COMPACT_ATOMS: atom_id res chain seq x y z
N MET A 1 0.62 15.01 0.72
CA MET A 1 0.45 13.88 -0.21
C MET A 1 -0.83 13.11 0.04
N ILE A 2 -1.00 12.33 1.13
CA ILE A 2 -2.21 11.50 1.27
C ILE A 2 -3.49 12.31 1.52
N ARG A 3 -3.47 13.31 2.41
CA ARG A 3 -4.63 14.21 2.65
C ARG A 3 -5.08 14.90 1.36
N GLU A 4 -4.13 15.42 0.59
CA GLU A 4 -4.38 16.03 -0.71
C GLU A 4 -4.91 15.01 -1.74
N TYR A 5 -4.36 13.79 -1.75
CA TYR A 5 -4.84 12.69 -2.58
C TYR A 5 -6.30 12.36 -2.26
N ARG A 6 -6.66 12.17 -0.99
CA ARG A 6 -8.05 11.94 -0.57
C ARG A 6 -8.97 13.09 -0.98
N MET A 7 -8.55 14.36 -0.83
CA MET A 7 -9.36 15.52 -1.26
C MET A 7 -9.58 15.55 -2.77
N LYS A 8 -8.54 15.28 -3.58
CA LYS A 8 -8.64 15.27 -5.05
C LYS A 8 -9.40 14.06 -5.60
N HIS A 9 -9.40 12.95 -4.88
CA HIS A 9 -9.97 11.66 -5.32
C HIS A 9 -11.18 11.21 -4.50
N PHE A 10 -11.84 12.11 -3.77
CA PHE A 10 -13.05 11.86 -2.97
C PHE A 10 -14.30 11.44 -3.78
N LYS A 11 -14.17 11.17 -5.09
CA LYS A 11 -15.31 10.76 -5.94
C LYS A 11 -15.28 9.25 -6.17
N SER A 12 -16.20 8.56 -5.48
CA SER A 12 -16.73 7.21 -5.74
C SER A 12 -15.74 6.20 -6.36
N THR A 13 -15.16 5.34 -5.52
CA THR A 13 -14.35 4.19 -5.93
C THR A 13 -15.23 3.10 -6.57
N LYS A 14 -15.76 3.35 -7.77
CA LYS A 14 -16.32 2.28 -8.62
C LYS A 14 -15.26 1.25 -9.04
N ASN A 15 -13.98 1.63 -8.97
CA ASN A 15 -12.85 0.77 -9.32
C ASN A 15 -12.08 0.36 -8.06
N PRO A 16 -11.94 -0.94 -7.78
CA PRO A 16 -11.23 -1.44 -6.60
C PRO A 16 -9.71 -1.26 -6.72
N VAL A 17 -9.17 -0.76 -7.84
CA VAL A 17 -7.74 -0.46 -8.04
C VAL A 17 -7.58 0.75 -8.94
N THR A 18 -6.74 1.68 -8.54
CA THR A 18 -6.28 2.80 -9.39
C THR A 18 -4.79 3.04 -9.17
N TRP A 19 -4.08 3.42 -10.24
CA TRP A 19 -2.70 3.89 -10.18
C TRP A 19 -2.61 5.23 -10.91
N GLN A 20 -2.10 6.26 -10.22
CA GLN A 20 -2.08 7.63 -10.73
C GLN A 20 -0.71 8.27 -10.46
N THR A 21 -0.23 9.12 -11.36
CA THR A 21 0.97 9.92 -11.11
C THR A 21 0.70 10.99 -10.06
N SER A 22 1.65 11.21 -9.16
CA SER A 22 1.62 12.35 -8.25
C SER A 22 1.67 13.68 -9.03
N ALA A 23 1.25 14.78 -8.40
CA ALA A 23 1.22 16.09 -9.04
C ALA A 23 2.60 16.56 -9.54
N ASP A 24 3.66 16.19 -8.84
CA ASP A 24 5.05 16.44 -9.23
C ASP A 24 5.62 15.40 -10.23
N GLN A 25 4.81 14.43 -10.64
CA GLN A 25 5.16 13.31 -11.52
C GLN A 25 6.29 12.39 -11.03
N ARG A 26 6.80 12.60 -9.81
CA ARG A 26 7.92 11.83 -9.25
C ARG A 26 7.52 10.46 -8.72
N ARG A 27 6.22 10.25 -8.48
CA ARG A 27 5.71 9.02 -7.86
C ARG A 27 4.46 8.53 -8.56
N LEU A 28 4.24 7.23 -8.46
CA LEU A 28 2.96 6.58 -8.73
C LEU A 28 2.28 6.31 -7.39
N ILE A 29 1.02 6.71 -7.27
CA ILE A 29 0.16 6.45 -6.12
C ILE A 29 -0.85 5.39 -6.51
N GLY A 30 -0.80 4.26 -5.81
CA GLY A 30 -1.76 3.17 -5.96
C GLY A 30 -2.80 3.26 -4.86
N HIS A 31 -4.08 3.15 -5.20
CA HIS A 31 -5.18 3.02 -4.24
C HIS A 31 -6.01 1.82 -4.62
N MET A 32 -6.15 0.86 -3.71
CA MET A 32 -6.82 -0.40 -4.00
C MET A 32 -7.51 -1.00 -2.79
N VAL A 33 -8.61 -1.70 -3.05
CA VAL A 33 -9.32 -2.60 -2.14
C VAL A 33 -9.07 -4.03 -2.63
N LEU A 34 -8.32 -4.80 -1.83
CA LEU A 34 -7.95 -6.18 -2.15
C LEU A 34 -8.78 -7.15 -1.33
N HIS A 35 -9.64 -7.92 -2.00
CA HIS A 35 -10.39 -9.00 -1.37
C HIS A 35 -9.48 -10.21 -1.14
N LYS A 36 -9.45 -10.71 0.09
CA LYS A 36 -8.62 -11.85 0.46
C LYS A 36 -9.28 -13.13 -0.02
N THR A 37 -8.49 -14.04 -0.57
CA THR A 37 -9.00 -15.35 -0.99
C THR A 37 -8.98 -16.30 0.21
N GLU A 38 -10.09 -17.01 0.44
CA GLU A 38 -10.23 -18.00 1.52
C GLU A 38 -9.16 -19.11 1.44
N ASN A 39 -8.70 -19.46 0.22
CA ASN A 39 -7.68 -20.49 -0.01
C ASN A 39 -6.23 -20.01 0.17
N SER A 40 -5.99 -18.80 0.68
CA SER A 40 -4.62 -18.38 1.00
C SER A 40 -4.18 -19.00 2.33
N ILE A 41 -3.13 -19.82 2.32
CA ILE A 41 -2.55 -20.47 3.53
C ILE A 41 -2.26 -19.47 4.67
N SER A 42 -2.07 -18.18 4.33
CA SER A 42 -1.82 -17.10 5.30
C SER A 42 -3.01 -16.18 5.57
N GLY A 43 -4.19 -16.41 4.98
CA GLY A 43 -5.41 -15.61 5.19
C GLY A 43 -5.26 -14.12 4.85
N GLY A 44 -4.38 -13.78 3.90
CA GLY A 44 -3.95 -12.40 3.64
C GLY A 44 -3.90 -12.09 2.14
N PRO A 45 -3.77 -10.81 1.75
CA PRO A 45 -3.73 -10.39 0.34
C PRO A 45 -2.51 -10.91 -0.45
N GLY A 46 -1.56 -11.59 0.21
CA GLY A 46 -0.37 -12.17 -0.42
C GLY A 46 0.84 -11.24 -0.42
N LEU A 47 0.97 -10.37 0.58
CA LEU A 47 2.09 -9.44 0.72
C LEU A 47 2.72 -9.52 2.12
N LYS A 48 4.00 -9.16 2.23
CA LYS A 48 4.70 -8.92 3.49
C LYS A 48 5.08 -7.45 3.59
N VAL A 49 4.86 -6.84 4.75
CA VAL A 49 5.22 -5.45 5.04
C VAL A 49 6.21 -5.41 6.20
N ALA A 50 7.26 -4.60 6.06
CA ALA A 50 8.15 -4.24 7.16
C ALA A 50 7.91 -2.78 7.54
N GLY A 51 7.54 -2.52 8.79
CA GLY A 51 7.40 -1.18 9.37
C GLY A 51 8.68 -0.67 10.02
N GLY A 52 8.70 0.61 10.39
CA GLY A 52 9.83 1.21 11.11
C GLY A 52 11.14 1.32 10.30
N ARG A 53 11.09 1.13 8.97
CA ARG A 53 12.28 1.27 8.14
C ARG A 53 12.55 2.74 7.87
N ARG A 54 13.77 3.22 8.12
CA ARG A 54 14.19 4.57 7.72
C ARG A 54 14.29 4.64 6.19
N SER A 55 13.55 5.57 5.60
CA SER A 55 13.69 6.00 4.21
C SER A 55 14.90 6.94 4.05
N ASP A 56 15.25 7.26 2.80
CA ASP A 56 16.43 8.07 2.45
C ASP A 56 16.41 9.48 3.07
N ASN A 57 15.23 9.98 3.41
CA ASN A 57 15.07 11.28 4.08
C ASN A 57 15.04 11.19 5.62
N GLY A 58 15.34 10.03 6.18
CA GLY A 58 15.40 9.77 7.62
C GLY A 58 14.05 9.49 8.29
N ARG A 59 12.93 9.52 7.58
CA ARG A 59 11.59 9.20 8.11
C ARG A 59 11.34 7.70 8.16
N LEU A 60 10.58 7.24 9.17
CA LEU A 60 10.12 5.86 9.23
C LEU A 60 9.02 5.64 8.19
N GLY A 61 8.99 4.45 7.59
CA GLY A 61 7.96 4.03 6.66
C GLY A 61 7.70 2.53 6.73
N ALA A 62 6.58 2.13 6.13
CA ALA A 62 6.19 0.75 5.93
C ALA A 62 6.41 0.36 4.47
N PHE A 63 7.14 -0.72 4.22
CA PHE A 63 7.50 -1.12 2.86
C PHE A 63 7.13 -2.56 2.59
N ILE A 64 6.60 -2.82 1.39
CA ILE A 64 6.38 -4.17 0.92
C ILE A 64 7.75 -4.82 0.71
N THR A 65 7.99 -5.93 1.39
CA THR A 65 9.24 -6.71 1.26
C THR A 65 9.09 -7.90 0.32
N CYS A 66 7.87 -8.40 0.16
CA CYS A 66 7.57 -9.52 -0.71
C CYS A 66 6.12 -9.46 -1.18
N VAL A 67 5.90 -9.87 -2.43
CA VAL A 67 4.58 -10.11 -3.02
C VAL A 67 4.56 -11.54 -3.53
N LYS A 68 3.57 -12.32 -3.09
CA LYS A 68 3.39 -13.71 -3.50
C LYS A 68 2.89 -13.76 -4.94
N PRO A 69 3.61 -14.43 -5.87
CA PRO A 69 3.13 -14.60 -7.25
C PRO A 69 1.74 -15.24 -7.30
N GLY A 70 0.88 -14.72 -8.18
CA GLY A 70 -0.50 -15.19 -8.36
C GLY A 70 -1.49 -14.78 -7.26
N SER A 71 -1.05 -14.05 -6.22
CA SER A 71 -1.96 -13.49 -5.21
C SER A 71 -2.73 -12.27 -5.72
N VAL A 72 -3.76 -11.83 -4.99
CA VAL A 72 -4.49 -10.60 -5.33
C VAL A 72 -3.60 -9.35 -5.28
N ALA A 73 -2.60 -9.32 -4.39
CA ALA A 73 -1.59 -8.26 -4.36
C ALA A 73 -0.77 -8.18 -5.66
N ASP A 74 -0.48 -9.33 -6.25
CA ASP A 74 0.26 -9.47 -7.51
C ASP A 74 -0.64 -9.15 -8.73
N THR A 75 -1.72 -9.91 -8.90
CA THR A 75 -2.51 -9.91 -10.14
C THR A 75 -3.43 -8.70 -10.26
N ILE A 76 -4.05 -8.29 -9.15
CA ILE A 76 -5.00 -7.16 -9.11
C ILE A 76 -4.26 -5.89 -8.68
N GLY A 77 -3.54 -5.94 -7.57
CA GLY A 77 -2.82 -4.79 -7.04
C GLY A 77 -1.62 -4.34 -7.87
N ARG A 78 -0.97 -5.27 -8.60
CA ARG A 78 0.31 -5.04 -9.30
C ARG A 78 1.39 -4.45 -8.38
N LEU A 79 1.32 -4.83 -7.10
CA LEU A 79 2.23 -4.42 -6.05
C LEU A 79 3.59 -5.07 -6.24
N LYS A 80 4.63 -4.41 -5.75
CA LYS A 80 6.00 -4.90 -5.84
C LYS A 80 6.73 -4.67 -4.52
N ALA A 81 7.76 -5.47 -4.29
CA ALA A 81 8.71 -5.17 -3.24
C ALA A 81 9.33 -3.78 -3.47
N GLY A 82 9.46 -3.00 -2.39
CA GLY A 82 9.90 -1.61 -2.42
C GLY A 82 8.78 -0.57 -2.50
N ASP A 83 7.54 -0.97 -2.80
CA ASP A 83 6.40 -0.06 -2.66
C ASP A 83 6.24 0.35 -1.19
N GLU A 84 6.08 1.65 -0.96
CA GLU A 84 5.82 2.22 0.35
C GLU A 84 4.33 2.17 0.63
N VAL A 85 3.92 1.53 1.72
CA VAL A 85 2.53 1.52 2.17
C VAL A 85 2.27 2.79 2.97
N LEU A 86 1.44 3.67 2.42
CA LEU A 86 1.10 4.96 2.99
C LEU A 86 -0.06 4.86 3.97
N GLU A 87 -1.09 4.10 3.61
CA GLU A 87 -2.25 3.81 4.46
C GLU A 87 -2.66 2.34 4.38
N TRP A 88 -3.20 1.83 5.49
CA TRP A 88 -3.82 0.52 5.63
C TRP A 88 -5.18 0.65 6.34
N ASN A 89 -6.26 0.33 5.65
CA ASN A 89 -7.65 0.52 6.12
C ASN A 89 -7.87 1.94 6.69
N GLY A 90 -7.37 2.96 6.00
CA GLY A 90 -7.45 4.36 6.39
C GLY A 90 -6.51 4.78 7.53
N GLN A 91 -5.74 3.86 8.13
CA GLN A 91 -4.70 4.18 9.11
C GLN A 91 -3.41 4.58 8.39
N VAL A 92 -2.86 5.74 8.72
CA VAL A 92 -1.61 6.25 8.13
C VAL A 92 -0.41 5.51 8.72
N LEU A 93 0.47 4.98 7.86
CA LEU A 93 1.68 4.25 8.27
C LEU A 93 2.97 5.08 8.17
N GLN A 94 2.90 6.30 7.62
CA GLN A 94 4.06 7.20 7.58
C GLN A 94 4.51 7.57 8.98
N ASN A 95 5.81 7.45 9.24
CA ASN A 95 6.44 7.64 10.55
C ASN A 95 6.01 6.64 11.64
N ALA A 96 5.25 5.59 11.31
CA ALA A 96 4.89 4.56 12.27
C ALA A 96 6.10 3.66 12.62
N THR A 97 6.17 3.23 13.87
CA THR A 97 7.17 2.24 14.32
C THR A 97 6.86 0.87 13.74
N PHE A 98 7.81 -0.06 13.89
CA PHE A 98 7.58 -1.46 13.53
C PHE A 98 6.34 -2.04 14.24
N GLU A 99 6.24 -1.81 15.56
CA GLU A 99 5.15 -2.30 16.41
C GLU A 99 3.80 -1.74 15.97
N GLN A 100 3.70 -0.43 15.72
CA GLN A 100 2.46 0.20 15.26
C GLN A 100 1.99 -0.35 13.90
N VAL A 101 2.93 -0.53 12.95
CA VAL A 101 2.60 -1.12 11.64
C VAL A 101 2.12 -2.56 11.81
N TYR A 102 2.77 -3.34 12.66
CA TYR A 102 2.37 -4.71 12.96
C TYR A 102 0.96 -4.77 13.55
N GLU A 103 0.67 -3.95 14.57
CA GLU A 103 -0.64 -3.88 15.21
C GLU A 103 -1.73 -3.54 14.20
N ILE A 104 -1.55 -2.47 13.41
CA ILE A 104 -2.52 -2.03 12.39
C ILE A 104 -2.80 -3.15 11.37
N ILE A 105 -1.76 -3.78 10.83
CA ILE A 105 -1.94 -4.83 9.83
C ILE A 105 -2.60 -6.07 10.45
N SER A 106 -2.17 -6.46 11.65
CA SER A 106 -2.69 -7.63 12.36
C SER A 106 -4.17 -7.49 12.74
N ALA A 107 -4.63 -6.27 13.07
CA ALA A 107 -6.03 -5.99 13.36
C ALA A 107 -6.95 -6.35 12.18
N SER A 108 -6.46 -6.17 10.95
CA SER A 108 -7.24 -6.50 9.75
C SER A 108 -7.26 -8.00 9.41
N LYS A 109 -6.58 -8.88 10.16
CA LYS A 109 -6.37 -10.31 9.79
C LYS A 109 -7.69 -11.02 9.44
N HIS A 110 -8.76 -10.75 10.19
CA HIS A 110 -10.07 -11.39 10.02
C HIS A 110 -11.00 -10.69 9.02
N GLU A 111 -10.61 -9.53 8.48
CA GLU A 111 -11.41 -8.84 7.46
C GLU A 111 -11.34 -9.57 6.12
N SER A 112 -12.44 -9.58 5.35
CA SER A 112 -12.50 -10.21 4.03
C SER A 112 -11.76 -9.41 2.95
N GLN A 113 -11.40 -8.16 3.22
CA GLN A 113 -10.67 -7.28 2.31
C GLN A 113 -9.74 -6.35 3.09
N VAL A 114 -8.84 -5.68 2.37
CA VAL A 114 -8.05 -4.56 2.90
C VAL A 114 -8.01 -3.43 1.88
N GLU A 115 -8.18 -2.20 2.33
CA GLU A 115 -7.94 -0.99 1.54
C GLU A 115 -6.52 -0.49 1.82
N ILE A 116 -5.73 -0.31 0.77
CA ILE A 116 -4.36 0.17 0.90
C ILE A 116 -4.09 1.32 -0.08
N ILE A 117 -3.28 2.26 0.39
CA ILE A 117 -2.69 3.31 -0.44
C ILE A 117 -1.18 3.11 -0.44
N VAL A 118 -0.56 3.04 -1.60
CA VAL A 118 0.88 2.80 -1.78
C VAL A 118 1.54 3.86 -2.64
N SER A 119 2.85 4.02 -2.50
CA SER A 119 3.69 4.89 -3.32
C SER A 119 4.86 4.12 -3.91
N ARG A 120 5.15 4.41 -5.19
CA ARG A 120 6.33 3.92 -5.91
C ARG A 120 7.04 5.07 -6.61
N PRO A 121 8.38 5.14 -6.62
CA PRO A 121 9.10 6.07 -7.50
C PRO A 121 8.70 5.88 -8.97
N SER A 122 8.36 6.98 -9.64
CA SER A 122 8.05 6.95 -11.07
C SER A 122 9.33 6.78 -11.87
N LYS A 123 9.36 5.81 -12.78
CA LYS A 123 10.47 5.64 -13.74
C LYS A 123 10.47 6.68 -14.86
N LEU A 124 9.40 7.48 -14.97
CA LEU A 124 9.23 8.49 -16.03
C LEU A 124 10.04 9.76 -15.76
N VAL A 125 10.69 9.88 -14.60
CA VAL A 125 11.72 10.91 -14.37
C VAL A 125 13.02 10.39 -14.96
N VAL A 126 13.12 10.38 -16.29
CA VAL A 126 14.39 10.31 -17.01
C VAL A 126 14.79 11.75 -17.33
N GLN A 127 16.07 12.06 -17.11
CA GLN A 127 16.71 13.39 -17.20
C GLN A 127 16.24 14.27 -18.36
#